data_AF-Q64W34-F1
#
_entry.id   AF-Q64W34-F1
#
_cell.length_a   1.000
_cell.length_b   1.000
_cell.length_c   1.000
_cell.angle_alpha   90.00
_cell.angle_beta   90.00
_cell.angle_gamma   90.00
#
_symmetry.space_group_name_H-M   'P 1'
#
loop_
_entity.id
_entity.type
_entity.pdbx_description
1 polymer ?
#
loop_
_entity_poly.entity_id
_entity_poly.type
_entity_poly.pdbx_seq_one_letter_code
_entity_poly.pdbx_strand_id
1 'polypeptide(L)'
;MKIGILTQPLRLNFGGLLQNFALQYVLKKMGHEVDTIDKDYRRELPPLTKRLLIYLKRFIKRYVLNQKKVMIRFEAEFNKSYPVMSQYTQRFIDKYISVKTVDHFRNVSEGYYDAFIAGSDQVWRGGPNGEGLEDYFFDFAKSWNIKRVAYAASFGTDYWYFSAKYSEKYVSLIRLFDAVSLREKNAADMIACHWGIKACHVLDPTMLLDASVYHEIAKTSDVRKDDVQLLIYILDSNEEKEALINRTSTQKKLSPYYVNAKPDDIWRPITERIQPPVEFWLKCFMNAQFIITDSFHACVFSILFHKEFVVVGNQKRGLSRMKELLQDFRMEDRLIDEANISDFDISSLHLIDYTLVDKILNDRRRYSLNWLMNSLNDKNE
;
A
#
# COMPACT_ATOMS: atom_id res chain seq x y z
N MET A 1 -20.96 15.55 1.19
CA MET A 1 -20.68 14.52 2.21
C MET A 1 -19.37 14.81 2.90
N LYS A 2 -19.32 14.56 4.21
CA LYS A 2 -18.13 14.43 5.02
C LYS A 2 -17.74 12.95 5.13
N ILE A 3 -16.55 12.59 4.65
CA ILE A 3 -16.13 11.21 4.40
C ILE A 3 -14.94 10.85 5.29
N GLY A 4 -15.03 9.72 5.99
CA GLY A 4 -13.93 9.11 6.73
C GLY A 4 -13.30 7.96 5.96
N ILE A 5 -12.02 8.06 5.61
CA ILE A 5 -11.26 6.97 4.98
C ILE A 5 -10.56 6.16 6.07
N LEU A 6 -10.73 4.84 6.07
CA LEU A 6 -9.91 3.91 6.87
C LEU A 6 -8.97 3.15 5.93
N THR A 7 -7.68 3.19 6.24
CA THR A 7 -6.63 2.52 5.47
C THR A 7 -5.50 2.06 6.37
N GLN A 8 -4.55 1.30 5.83
CA GLN A 8 -3.33 0.88 6.53
C GLN A 8 -2.49 2.09 6.98
N PRO A 9 -1.67 1.95 8.05
CA PRO A 9 -0.84 3.04 8.57
C PRO A 9 0.06 3.69 7.51
N LEU A 10 0.01 5.03 7.44
CA LEU A 10 0.59 5.80 6.32
C LEU A 10 2.13 5.98 6.41
N ARG A 11 2.64 6.23 7.61
CA ARG A 11 3.94 6.90 7.82
C ARG A 11 5.18 6.12 7.35
N LEU A 12 5.15 4.80 7.28
CA LEU A 12 6.31 3.99 6.88
C LEU A 12 6.07 3.19 5.59
N ASN A 13 5.00 3.49 4.85
CA ASN A 13 4.63 2.81 3.62
C ASN A 13 4.31 3.84 2.52
N PHE A 14 5.25 4.08 1.60
CA PHE A 14 5.03 5.03 0.49
C PHE A 14 3.81 4.67 -0.36
N GLY A 15 3.59 3.38 -0.62
CA GLY A 15 2.44 2.93 -1.38
C GLY A 15 1.13 3.27 -0.70
N GLY A 16 1.01 2.87 0.57
CA GLY A 16 -0.15 3.18 1.42
C GLY A 16 -0.39 4.69 1.59
N LEU A 17 0.68 5.48 1.71
CA LEU A 17 0.62 6.93 1.81
C LEU A 17 0.10 7.57 0.51
N LEU A 18 0.68 7.20 -0.64
CA LEU A 18 0.36 7.82 -1.92
C LEU A 18 -1.02 7.41 -2.46
N GLN A 19 -1.47 6.18 -2.22
CA GLN A 19 -2.85 5.78 -2.56
C GLN A 19 -3.87 6.53 -1.72
N ASN A 20 -3.60 6.72 -0.42
CA ASN A 20 -4.52 7.46 0.44
C ASN A 20 -4.59 8.94 0.06
N PHE A 21 -3.42 9.54 -0.23
CA PHE A 21 -3.37 10.89 -0.81
C PHE A 21 -4.20 10.99 -2.10
N ALA A 22 -4.03 10.04 -3.02
CA ALA A 22 -4.72 10.08 -4.30
C ALA A 22 -6.24 9.92 -4.16
N LEU A 23 -6.70 9.01 -3.30
CA LEU A 23 -8.13 8.84 -3.00
C LEU A 23 -8.70 10.12 -2.38
N GLN A 24 -8.01 10.69 -1.38
CA GLN A 24 -8.44 11.93 -0.75
C GLN A 24 -8.47 13.10 -1.74
N TYR A 25 -7.49 13.18 -2.65
CA TYR A 25 -7.44 14.20 -3.69
C TYR A 25 -8.66 14.12 -4.61
N VAL A 26 -8.99 12.92 -5.10
CA VAL A 26 -10.13 12.70 -5.99
C VAL A 26 -11.45 13.07 -5.29
N LEU A 27 -11.64 12.60 -4.06
CA LEU A 27 -12.87 12.87 -3.30
C LEU A 27 -13.03 14.37 -2.98
N LYS A 28 -11.94 15.05 -2.63
CA LYS A 28 -11.96 16.52 -2.46
C LYS A 28 -12.28 17.24 -3.76
N LYS A 29 -11.76 16.78 -4.91
CA LYS A 29 -12.10 17.32 -6.24
C LYS A 29 -13.56 17.07 -6.62
N MET A 30 -14.18 16.00 -6.11
CA MET A 30 -15.62 15.74 -6.22
C MET A 30 -16.47 16.63 -5.28
N GLY A 31 -15.86 17.49 -4.46
CA GLY A 31 -16.57 18.43 -3.59
C GLY A 31 -16.86 17.90 -2.18
N HIS A 32 -16.25 16.79 -1.77
CA HIS A 32 -16.42 16.23 -0.43
C HIS A 32 -15.43 16.81 0.59
N GLU A 33 -15.85 16.89 1.85
CA GLU A 33 -14.94 17.06 2.99
C GLU A 33 -14.42 15.67 3.37
N VAL A 34 -13.10 15.50 3.49
CA VAL A 34 -12.51 14.15 3.59
C VAL A 34 -11.39 14.14 4.60
N ASP A 35 -11.49 13.21 5.54
CA ASP A 35 -10.46 12.89 6.52
C ASP A 35 -10.02 11.45 6.36
N THR A 36 -8.71 11.20 6.48
CA THR A 36 -8.22 9.86 6.79
C THR A 36 -8.26 9.67 8.29
N ILE A 37 -9.01 8.69 8.76
CA ILE A 37 -9.05 8.33 10.18
C ILE A 37 -7.84 7.42 10.43
N ASP A 38 -6.88 7.90 11.20
CA ASP A 38 -5.65 7.17 11.52
C ASP A 38 -5.55 6.94 13.02
N LYS A 39 -4.86 5.87 13.40
CA LYS A 39 -4.58 5.59 14.82
C LYS A 39 -3.36 6.38 15.27
N ASP A 40 -3.30 6.75 16.56
CA ASP A 40 -2.02 7.18 17.13
C ASP A 40 -1.01 6.04 16.96
N TYR A 41 0.13 6.35 16.36
CA TYR A 41 1.20 5.38 16.14
C TYR A 41 1.87 4.96 17.45
N ARG A 42 1.75 5.78 18.51
CA ARG A 42 2.40 5.51 19.80
C ARG A 42 1.91 4.19 20.36
N ARG A 43 2.86 3.31 20.67
CA ARG A 43 2.56 2.07 21.37
C ARG A 43 2.40 2.34 22.85
N GLU A 44 1.24 1.95 23.38
CA GLU A 44 1.00 1.96 24.81
C GLU A 44 2.00 1.07 25.53
N LEU A 45 2.52 1.56 26.66
CA LEU A 45 3.37 0.74 27.52
C LEU A 45 2.52 -0.39 28.14
N PRO A 46 3.12 -1.57 28.40
CA PRO A 46 2.42 -2.62 29.11
C PRO A 46 1.84 -2.11 30.44
N PRO A 47 0.63 -2.58 30.83
CA PRO A 47 -0.01 -2.21 32.09
C PRO A 47 0.95 -2.39 33.26
N LEU A 48 0.98 -1.45 34.21
CA LEU A 48 1.93 -1.46 35.33
C LEU A 48 1.94 -2.81 36.08
N THR A 49 0.75 -3.38 36.29
CA THR A 49 0.54 -4.67 36.97
C THR A 49 1.17 -5.87 36.25
N LYS A 50 1.33 -5.82 34.92
CA LYS A 50 1.89 -6.91 34.10
C LYS A 50 3.27 -6.59 33.54
N ARG A 51 3.74 -5.35 33.68
CA ARG A 51 4.96 -4.85 33.02
C ARG A 51 6.20 -5.64 33.41
N LEU A 52 6.37 -5.93 34.70
CA LEU A 52 7.51 -6.73 35.19
C LEU A 52 7.51 -8.13 34.56
N LEU A 53 6.38 -8.83 34.59
CA LEU A 53 6.24 -10.17 34.02
C LEU A 53 6.50 -10.19 32.51
N ILE A 54 6.00 -9.19 31.78
CA ILE A 54 6.20 -9.07 30.33
C ILE A 54 7.68 -8.83 30.01
N TYR A 55 8.35 -7.93 30.73
CA TYR A 55 9.77 -7.66 30.51
C TYR A 55 10.66 -8.83 30.95
N LEU A 56 10.32 -9.51 32.06
CA LEU A 56 11.00 -10.74 32.47
C LEU A 56 10.86 -11.85 31.43
N LYS A 57 9.65 -12.06 30.89
CA LYS A 57 9.41 -13.01 29.80
C LYS A 57 10.25 -12.68 28.56
N ARG A 58 10.36 -11.40 28.18
CA ARG A 58 11.22 -10.95 27.07
C ARG A 58 12.70 -11.14 27.36
N PHE A 59 13.12 -10.89 28.60
CA PHE A 59 14.48 -11.13 29.06
C PHE A 59 14.84 -12.62 28.96
N ILE A 60 13.99 -13.52 29.50
CA ILE A 60 14.17 -14.97 29.39
C ILE A 60 14.24 -15.39 27.93
N LYS A 61 13.31 -14.93 27.08
CA LYS A 61 13.36 -15.23 25.64
C LYS A 61 14.68 -14.80 25.00
N ARG A 62 15.17 -13.60 25.31
CA ARG A 62 16.39 -13.05 24.72
C ARG A 62 17.66 -13.76 25.19
N TYR A 63 17.82 -13.90 26.51
CA TYR A 63 19.10 -14.31 27.11
C TYR A 63 19.14 -15.78 27.53
N VAL A 64 17.99 -16.38 27.89
CA VAL A 64 17.92 -17.79 28.30
C VAL A 64 17.57 -18.69 27.12
N LEU A 65 16.57 -18.31 26.32
CA LEU A 65 16.18 -19.06 25.11
C LEU A 65 16.93 -18.61 23.85
N ASN A 66 17.91 -17.70 23.99
CA ASN A 66 18.77 -17.20 22.93
C ASN A 66 18.02 -16.65 21.69
N GLN A 67 16.81 -16.12 21.88
CA GLN A 67 16.05 -15.46 20.81
C GLN A 67 16.58 -14.04 20.60
N LYS A 68 17.71 -13.92 19.90
CA LYS A 68 18.46 -12.67 19.72
C LYS A 68 17.63 -11.50 19.17
N LYS A 69 16.55 -11.77 18.43
CA LYS A 69 15.65 -10.77 17.84
C LYS A 69 14.58 -10.23 18.81
N VAL A 70 14.60 -10.59 20.09
CA VAL A 70 13.65 -10.06 21.08
C VAL A 70 14.17 -8.77 21.73
N MET A 71 13.43 -7.69 21.55
CA MET A 71 13.70 -6.42 22.24
C MET A 71 12.89 -6.32 23.54
N ILE A 72 13.56 -6.06 24.66
CA ILE A 72 12.90 -6.01 25.98
C ILE A 72 11.98 -4.80 26.10
N ARG A 73 12.51 -3.60 25.83
CA ARG A 73 11.80 -2.30 25.91
C ARG A 73 11.28 -1.85 24.53
N PHE A 74 10.70 -2.78 23.77
CA PHE A 74 10.27 -2.56 22.40
C PHE A 74 9.37 -1.33 22.23
N GLU A 75 8.39 -1.13 23.10
CA GLU A 75 7.43 -0.02 23.01
C GLU A 75 8.12 1.34 23.17
N ALA A 76 9.04 1.45 24.13
CA ALA A 76 9.79 2.68 24.36
C ALA A 76 10.74 2.99 23.20
N GLU A 77 11.43 1.98 22.67
CA GLU A 77 12.30 2.17 21.50
C GLU A 77 11.47 2.53 20.26
N PHE A 78 10.36 1.85 20.01
CA PHE A 78 9.45 2.17 18.92
C PHE A 78 8.97 3.63 19.00
N ASN A 79 8.47 4.06 20.16
CA ASN A 79 7.98 5.43 20.36
C ASN A 79 9.08 6.49 20.20
N LYS A 80 10.35 6.12 20.43
CA LYS A 80 11.51 6.98 20.23
C LYS A 80 11.97 7.01 18.76
N SER A 81 12.10 5.85 18.11
CA SER A 81 12.62 5.76 16.75
C SER A 81 11.59 6.17 15.71
N TYR A 82 10.32 5.82 15.90
CA TYR A 82 9.29 5.95 14.87
C TYR A 82 9.07 7.38 14.38
N PRO A 83 9.02 8.43 15.25
CA PRO A 83 8.93 9.81 14.79
C PRO A 83 10.13 10.24 13.94
N VAL A 84 11.34 9.76 14.28
CA VAL A 84 12.56 10.03 13.52
C VAL A 84 12.52 9.33 12.16
N MET A 85 12.08 8.07 12.15
CA MET A 85 11.98 7.27 10.92
C MET A 85 10.96 7.83 9.93
N SER A 86 9.88 8.40 10.44
CA SER A 86 8.76 8.93 9.64
C SER A 86 8.79 10.45 9.49
N GLN A 87 9.85 11.14 9.90
CA GLN A 87 9.87 12.61 9.94
C GLN A 87 9.54 13.27 8.60
N TYR A 88 9.96 12.67 7.47
CA TYR A 88 9.72 13.23 6.14
C TYR A 88 8.35 12.85 5.58
N THR A 89 7.90 11.62 5.79
CA THR A 89 6.55 11.20 5.42
C THR A 89 5.49 11.90 6.26
N GLN A 90 5.77 12.21 7.53
CA GLN A 90 4.90 13.02 8.38
C GLN A 90 4.75 14.44 7.84
N ARG A 91 5.84 15.09 7.38
CA ARG A 91 5.75 16.41 6.72
C ARG A 91 4.86 16.37 5.48
N PHE A 92 4.95 15.29 4.70
CA PHE A 92 4.07 15.10 3.55
C PHE A 92 2.61 14.93 3.98
N ILE A 93 2.33 14.12 5.01
CA ILE A 93 0.99 13.94 5.58
C ILE A 93 0.43 15.30 6.02
N ASP A 94 1.17 16.05 6.84
CA ASP A 94 0.72 17.34 7.39
C ASP A 94 0.39 18.35 6.29
N LYS A 95 1.07 18.27 5.14
CA LYS A 95 0.88 19.18 4.01
C LYS A 95 -0.27 18.77 3.09
N TYR A 96 -0.44 17.47 2.82
CA TYR A 96 -1.28 17.00 1.72
C TYR A 96 -2.48 16.15 2.14
N ILE A 97 -2.53 15.67 3.39
CA ILE A 97 -3.55 14.74 3.87
C ILE A 97 -4.22 15.30 5.11
N SER A 98 -5.55 15.48 5.04
CA SER A 98 -6.37 15.72 6.24
C SER A 98 -6.46 14.44 7.04
N VAL A 99 -6.05 14.47 8.30
CA VAL A 99 -6.03 13.29 9.18
C VAL A 99 -6.81 13.60 10.44
N LYS A 100 -7.71 12.68 10.81
CA LYS A 100 -8.34 12.64 12.13
C LYS A 100 -7.74 11.50 12.94
N THR A 101 -6.88 11.86 13.90
CA THR A 101 -6.25 10.87 14.79
C THR A 101 -7.22 10.42 15.87
N VAL A 102 -7.29 9.10 16.10
CA VAL A 102 -8.07 8.48 17.18
C VAL A 102 -7.26 7.41 17.89
N ASP A 103 -7.53 7.13 19.17
CA ASP A 103 -6.88 5.99 19.84
C ASP A 103 -7.40 4.66 19.29
N HIS A 104 -8.70 4.61 19.04
CA HIS A 104 -9.39 3.47 18.44
C HIS A 104 -10.45 3.97 17.46
N PHE A 105 -10.70 3.24 16.37
CA PHE A 105 -11.71 3.65 15.39
C PHE A 105 -13.13 3.68 15.96
N ARG A 106 -13.42 2.83 16.97
CA ARG A 106 -14.66 2.89 17.76
C ARG A 106 -14.88 4.20 18.53
N ASN A 107 -13.85 5.05 18.66
CA ASN A 107 -13.97 6.35 19.32
C ASN A 107 -14.48 7.43 18.36
N VAL A 108 -14.64 7.12 17.06
CA VAL A 108 -15.37 7.98 16.13
C VAL A 108 -16.83 8.05 16.60
N SER A 109 -17.44 9.23 16.53
CA SER A 109 -18.83 9.45 16.95
C SER A 109 -19.79 9.24 15.77
N GLU A 110 -20.94 8.62 16.05
CA GLU A 110 -22.04 8.52 15.09
C GLU A 110 -22.50 9.93 14.65
N GLY A 111 -22.82 10.09 13.37
CA GLY A 111 -23.24 11.38 12.79
C GLY A 111 -22.10 12.36 12.48
N TYR A 112 -20.84 12.05 12.84
CA TYR A 112 -19.70 12.93 12.47
C TYR A 112 -19.33 12.82 10.98
N TYR A 113 -19.54 11.66 10.38
CA TYR A 113 -19.30 11.40 8.95
C TYR A 113 -20.60 10.94 8.31
N ASP A 114 -20.81 11.34 7.05
CA ASP A 114 -21.92 10.88 6.21
C ASP A 114 -21.59 9.55 5.52
N ALA A 115 -20.30 9.27 5.34
CA ALA A 115 -19.81 8.05 4.70
C ALA A 115 -18.48 7.56 5.29
N PHE A 116 -18.30 6.25 5.28
CA PHE A 116 -17.00 5.61 5.44
C PHE A 116 -16.54 4.93 4.16
N ILE A 117 -15.25 5.07 3.86
CA ILE A 117 -14.58 4.37 2.77
C ILE A 117 -13.46 3.49 3.31
N ALA A 118 -13.55 2.19 3.04
CA ALA A 118 -12.43 1.28 3.23
C ALA A 118 -11.51 1.52 2.02
N GLY A 119 -10.34 2.11 2.28
CA GLY A 119 -9.41 2.54 1.23
C GLY A 119 -8.75 1.39 0.49
N SER A 120 -7.80 1.72 -0.38
CA SER A 120 -7.00 0.72 -1.12
C SER A 120 -5.92 0.11 -0.23
N ASP A 121 -4.94 -0.52 -0.86
CA ASP A 121 -3.89 -1.32 -0.23
C ASP A 121 -4.47 -2.55 0.50
N GLN A 122 -3.64 -3.23 1.29
CA GLN A 122 -3.98 -4.50 1.92
C GLN A 122 -4.89 -4.36 3.15
N VAL A 123 -5.94 -3.53 3.09
CA VAL A 123 -6.90 -3.30 4.19
C VAL A 123 -7.72 -4.55 4.52
N TRP A 124 -7.91 -5.46 3.57
CA TRP A 124 -8.61 -6.74 3.77
C TRP A 124 -7.65 -7.94 3.80
N ARG A 125 -6.37 -7.70 4.13
CA ARG A 125 -5.38 -8.73 4.43
C ARG A 125 -5.27 -8.95 5.94
N GLY A 126 -5.89 -10.02 6.44
CA GLY A 126 -5.94 -10.36 7.85
C GLY A 126 -4.77 -11.24 8.29
N GLY A 127 -4.85 -11.74 9.53
CA GLY A 127 -3.97 -12.80 10.01
C GLY A 127 -4.19 -14.13 9.27
N PRO A 128 -3.45 -15.20 9.62
CA PRO A 128 -3.48 -16.48 8.91
C PRO A 128 -4.87 -17.07 8.62
N ASN A 129 -5.89 -16.81 9.46
CA ASN A 129 -7.27 -17.28 9.24
C ASN A 129 -8.28 -16.15 8.97
N GLY A 130 -7.79 -14.95 8.65
CA GLY A 130 -8.59 -13.75 8.41
C GLY A 130 -8.83 -12.87 9.63
N GLU A 131 -8.25 -13.14 10.79
CA GLU A 131 -8.43 -12.30 11.99
C GLU A 131 -7.98 -10.84 11.82
N GLY A 132 -8.66 -9.91 12.48
CA GLY A 132 -8.22 -8.53 12.67
C GLY A 132 -8.66 -7.53 11.59
N LEU A 133 -9.71 -7.83 10.83
CA LEU A 133 -10.22 -6.96 9.76
C LEU A 133 -11.46 -6.16 10.15
N GLU A 134 -12.00 -6.36 11.35
CA GLU A 134 -13.25 -5.76 11.85
C GLU A 134 -13.37 -4.27 11.57
N ASP A 135 -12.28 -3.54 11.83
CA ASP A 135 -12.20 -2.10 11.67
C ASP A 135 -12.37 -1.68 10.19
N TYR A 136 -11.77 -2.42 9.26
CA TYR A 136 -11.85 -2.16 7.81
C TYR A 136 -13.14 -2.70 7.17
N PHE A 137 -13.97 -3.42 7.94
CA PHE A 137 -15.36 -3.75 7.60
C PHE A 137 -16.37 -2.90 8.40
N PHE A 138 -15.90 -1.90 9.13
CA PHE A 138 -16.72 -0.98 9.93
C PHE A 138 -17.61 -1.66 11.00
N ASP A 139 -17.13 -2.74 11.63
CA ASP A 139 -17.85 -3.44 12.71
C ASP A 139 -18.27 -2.48 13.84
N PHE A 140 -17.42 -1.49 14.15
CA PHE A 140 -17.69 -0.46 15.17
C PHE A 140 -18.92 0.42 14.85
N ALA A 141 -19.29 0.53 13.57
CA ALA A 141 -20.39 1.33 13.07
C ALA A 141 -21.52 0.47 12.49
N LYS A 142 -21.58 -0.84 12.80
CA LYS A 142 -22.54 -1.78 12.18
C LYS A 142 -24.01 -1.40 12.38
N SER A 143 -24.35 -0.70 13.46
CA SER A 143 -25.72 -0.26 13.76
C SER A 143 -26.04 1.15 13.27
N TRP A 144 -25.08 1.85 12.67
CA TRP A 144 -25.25 3.24 12.27
C TRP A 144 -25.92 3.35 10.90
N ASN A 145 -26.73 4.39 10.73
CA ASN A 145 -27.23 4.77 9.41
C ASN A 145 -26.18 5.61 8.69
N ILE A 146 -25.25 4.94 8.00
CA ILE A 146 -24.11 5.57 7.33
C ILE A 146 -23.82 4.87 6.00
N LYS A 147 -23.41 5.66 5.00
CA LYS A 147 -22.95 5.12 3.71
C LYS A 147 -21.63 4.37 3.89
N ARG A 148 -21.52 3.16 3.37
CA ARG A 148 -20.32 2.31 3.46
C ARG A 148 -19.85 1.90 2.07
N VAL A 149 -18.63 2.27 1.72
CA VAL A 149 -18.02 1.94 0.44
C VAL A 149 -16.66 1.28 0.66
N ALA A 150 -16.34 0.27 -0.14
CA ALA A 150 -14.96 -0.19 -0.28
C ALA A 150 -14.44 0.27 -1.65
N TYR A 151 -13.34 1.02 -1.65
CA TYR A 151 -12.70 1.47 -2.89
C TYR A 151 -11.35 0.79 -3.08
N ALA A 152 -11.24 -0.01 -4.15
CA ALA A 152 -10.02 -0.73 -4.50
C ALA A 152 -9.40 -1.52 -3.32
N ALA A 153 -10.24 -2.05 -2.42
CA ALA A 153 -9.74 -2.83 -1.29
C ALA A 153 -8.98 -4.07 -1.80
N SER A 154 -7.99 -4.53 -1.04
CA SER A 154 -7.15 -5.65 -1.46
C SER A 154 -7.02 -6.70 -0.36
N PHE A 155 -7.19 -7.96 -0.73
CA PHE A 155 -6.96 -9.12 0.14
C PHE A 155 -5.47 -9.48 0.26
N GLY A 156 -4.65 -9.05 -0.71
CA GLY A 156 -3.22 -9.34 -0.70
C GLY A 156 -2.82 -10.78 -0.99
N THR A 157 -3.78 -11.63 -1.32
CA THR A 157 -3.63 -13.06 -1.65
C THR A 157 -4.54 -13.40 -2.84
N ASP A 158 -4.24 -14.51 -3.51
CA ASP A 158 -5.00 -15.10 -4.62
C ASP A 158 -5.77 -16.37 -4.23
N TYR A 159 -5.78 -16.70 -2.94
CA TYR A 159 -6.48 -17.85 -2.38
C TYR A 159 -7.36 -17.44 -1.20
N TRP A 160 -8.41 -18.23 -0.99
CA TRP A 160 -9.34 -18.08 0.13
C TRP A 160 -8.75 -18.67 1.41
N TYR A 161 -8.53 -17.84 2.42
CA TYR A 161 -7.91 -18.26 3.70
C TYR A 161 -8.78 -17.96 4.93
N PHE A 162 -9.99 -17.45 4.75
CA PHE A 162 -10.89 -17.19 5.88
C PHE A 162 -11.40 -18.51 6.45
N SER A 163 -11.16 -18.72 7.75
CA SER A 163 -11.87 -19.78 8.49
C SER A 163 -13.39 -19.53 8.45
N ALA A 164 -14.19 -20.58 8.66
CA ALA A 164 -15.66 -20.48 8.67
C ALA A 164 -16.17 -19.36 9.59
N LYS A 165 -15.62 -19.25 10.81
CA LYS A 165 -15.96 -18.21 11.79
C LYS A 165 -15.73 -16.79 11.26
N TYR A 166 -14.55 -16.53 10.69
CA TYR A 166 -14.22 -15.20 10.17
C TYR A 166 -14.95 -14.89 8.86
N SER A 167 -15.11 -15.90 8.00
CA SER A 167 -15.92 -15.78 6.78
C SER A 167 -17.36 -15.38 7.09
N GLU A 168 -18.00 -16.06 8.05
CA GLU A 168 -19.37 -15.74 8.49
C GLU A 168 -19.48 -14.33 9.08
N LYS A 169 -18.47 -13.93 9.89
CA LYS A 169 -18.42 -12.57 10.43
C LYS A 169 -18.33 -11.52 9.31
N TYR A 170 -17.37 -11.64 8.40
CA TYR A 170 -17.15 -10.61 7.38
C TYR A 170 -18.22 -10.59 6.31
N VAL A 171 -18.85 -11.73 5.97
CA VAL A 171 -20.02 -11.71 5.07
C VAL A 171 -21.19 -10.94 5.68
N SER A 172 -21.38 -11.02 7.01
CA SER A 172 -22.42 -10.24 7.68
C SER A 172 -22.15 -8.73 7.62
N LEU A 173 -20.88 -8.32 7.71
CA LEU A 173 -20.48 -6.92 7.71
C LEU A 173 -20.42 -6.33 6.30
N ILE A 174 -19.88 -7.05 5.31
CA ILE A 174 -19.77 -6.57 3.93
C ILE A 174 -21.16 -6.40 3.29
N ARG A 175 -22.18 -7.14 3.74
CA ARG A 175 -23.57 -6.96 3.30
C ARG A 175 -24.16 -5.60 3.71
N LEU A 176 -23.54 -4.91 4.67
CA LEU A 176 -23.90 -3.54 5.05
C LEU A 176 -23.28 -2.49 4.12
N PHE A 177 -22.40 -2.89 3.20
CA PHE A 177 -21.78 -1.97 2.24
C PHE A 177 -22.75 -1.65 1.11
N ASP A 178 -22.85 -0.36 0.77
CA ASP A 178 -23.63 0.13 -0.35
C ASP A 178 -22.97 -0.20 -1.70
N ALA A 179 -21.63 -0.25 -1.70
CA ALA A 179 -20.83 -0.54 -2.86
C ALA A 179 -19.47 -1.14 -2.48
N VAL A 180 -19.04 -2.13 -3.25
CA VAL A 180 -17.75 -2.80 -3.04
C VAL A 180 -16.98 -2.82 -4.36
N SER A 181 -15.76 -2.29 -4.33
CA SER A 181 -14.78 -2.51 -5.38
C SER A 181 -13.46 -3.01 -4.81
N LEU A 182 -12.75 -3.75 -5.65
CA LEU A 182 -11.51 -4.42 -5.32
C LEU A 182 -10.45 -4.07 -6.35
N ARG A 183 -9.20 -4.06 -5.89
CA ARG A 183 -8.04 -3.76 -6.76
C ARG A 183 -7.61 -4.96 -7.58
N GLU A 184 -7.79 -6.16 -7.06
CA GLU A 184 -7.52 -7.41 -7.76
C GLU A 184 -8.81 -8.01 -8.30
N LYS A 185 -8.78 -8.49 -9.54
CA LYS A 185 -9.89 -9.22 -10.16
C LYS A 185 -10.13 -10.55 -9.46
N ASN A 186 -9.07 -11.28 -9.12
CA ASN A 186 -9.19 -12.56 -8.40
C ASN A 186 -9.93 -12.35 -7.06
N ALA A 187 -9.62 -11.28 -6.34
CA ALA A 187 -10.33 -10.95 -5.11
C ALA A 187 -11.84 -10.75 -5.34
N ALA A 188 -12.23 -10.11 -6.44
CA ALA A 188 -13.64 -9.95 -6.81
C ALA A 188 -14.32 -11.29 -7.10
N ASP A 189 -13.62 -12.17 -7.82
CA ASP A 189 -14.10 -13.53 -8.11
C ASP A 189 -14.24 -14.36 -6.82
N MET A 190 -13.29 -14.25 -5.89
CA MET A 190 -13.33 -14.92 -4.58
C MET A 190 -14.55 -14.50 -3.75
N ILE A 191 -14.81 -13.19 -3.60
CA ILE A 191 -15.96 -12.74 -2.80
C ILE A 191 -17.30 -13.06 -3.49
N ALA A 192 -17.34 -13.07 -4.82
CA ALA A 192 -18.53 -13.50 -5.54
C ALA A 192 -18.82 -14.98 -5.29
N CYS A 193 -17.78 -15.83 -5.35
CA CYS A 193 -17.88 -17.27 -5.12
C CYS A 193 -18.23 -17.61 -3.66
N HIS A 194 -17.49 -17.07 -2.69
CA HIS A 194 -17.61 -17.48 -1.27
C HIS A 194 -18.68 -16.72 -0.49
N TRP A 195 -18.97 -15.46 -0.86
CA TRP A 195 -19.89 -14.60 -0.11
C TRP A 195 -21.14 -14.22 -0.91
N GLY A 196 -21.19 -14.49 -2.21
CA GLY A 196 -22.29 -14.07 -3.07
C GLY A 196 -22.36 -12.55 -3.25
N ILE A 197 -21.24 -11.84 -3.03
CA ILE A 197 -21.17 -10.38 -3.11
C ILE A 197 -20.55 -10.00 -4.44
N LYS A 198 -21.28 -9.21 -5.22
CA LYS A 198 -20.75 -8.64 -6.47
C LYS A 198 -19.89 -7.43 -6.16
N ALA A 199 -18.60 -7.51 -6.51
CA ALA A 199 -17.69 -6.38 -6.47
C ALA A 199 -17.17 -6.02 -7.86
N CYS A 200 -16.84 -4.75 -8.04
CA CYS A 200 -16.22 -4.26 -9.27
C CYS A 200 -14.69 -4.29 -9.13
N HIS A 201 -13.99 -4.71 -10.19
CA HIS A 201 -12.55 -4.54 -10.30
C HIS A 201 -12.23 -3.11 -10.79
N VAL A 202 -11.51 -2.32 -9.99
CA VAL A 202 -11.19 -0.91 -10.28
C VAL A 202 -9.69 -0.64 -10.13
N LEU A 203 -9.22 0.50 -10.65
CA LEU A 203 -7.83 0.93 -10.49
C LEU A 203 -7.51 1.29 -9.03
N ASP A 204 -6.24 1.07 -8.66
CA ASP A 204 -5.66 1.66 -7.46
C ASP A 204 -5.83 3.20 -7.48
N PRO A 205 -6.11 3.85 -6.33
CA PRO A 205 -6.27 5.30 -6.25
C PRO A 205 -5.14 6.09 -6.88
N THR A 206 -3.89 5.59 -6.80
CA THR A 206 -2.74 6.28 -7.39
C THR A 206 -2.86 6.47 -8.90
N MET A 207 -3.56 5.56 -9.58
CA MET A 207 -3.76 5.62 -11.03
C MET A 207 -5.01 6.43 -11.43
N LEU A 208 -5.81 6.88 -10.45
CA LEU A 208 -6.92 7.80 -10.71
C LEU A 208 -6.45 9.20 -11.08
N LEU A 209 -5.26 9.56 -10.61
CA LEU A 209 -4.65 10.85 -10.90
C LEU A 209 -3.91 10.81 -12.23
N ASP A 210 -3.85 11.99 -12.86
CA ASP A 210 -2.89 12.23 -13.92
C ASP A 210 -1.48 12.32 -13.33
N ALA A 211 -0.48 11.85 -14.09
CA ALA A 211 0.91 11.84 -13.65
C ALA A 211 1.39 13.25 -13.27
N SER A 212 0.87 14.31 -13.91
CA SER A 212 1.23 15.71 -13.62
C SER A 212 1.02 16.10 -12.16
N VAL A 213 0.02 15.54 -11.47
CA VAL A 213 -0.20 15.82 -10.04
C VAL A 213 1.02 15.41 -9.21
N TYR A 214 1.59 14.25 -9.51
CA TYR A 214 2.81 13.79 -8.86
C TYR A 214 4.04 14.58 -9.31
N HIS A 215 4.11 15.00 -10.58
CA HIS A 215 5.19 15.86 -11.06
C HIS A 215 5.27 17.15 -10.25
N GLU A 216 4.13 17.80 -9.98
CA GLU A 216 4.09 19.01 -9.15
C GLU A 216 4.62 18.77 -7.73
N ILE A 217 4.28 17.63 -7.12
CA ILE A 217 4.81 17.25 -5.81
C ILE A 217 6.33 17.06 -5.86
N ALA A 218 6.84 16.36 -6.88
CA ALA A 218 8.26 16.05 -7.02
C ALA A 218 9.13 17.28 -7.38
N LYS A 219 8.54 18.41 -7.79
CA LYS A 219 9.29 19.63 -8.13
C LYS A 219 10.10 20.20 -6.97
N THR A 220 9.70 19.95 -5.73
CA THR A 220 10.44 20.45 -4.56
C THR A 220 11.64 19.58 -4.18
N SER A 221 11.95 18.54 -4.97
CA SER A 221 13.12 17.70 -4.77
C SER A 221 14.30 18.19 -5.61
N ASP A 222 15.49 18.26 -4.99
CA ASP A 222 16.73 18.72 -5.63
C ASP A 222 17.46 17.61 -6.42
N VAL A 223 16.89 16.41 -6.55
CA VAL A 223 17.51 15.30 -7.30
C VAL A 223 17.60 15.65 -8.78
N ARG A 224 18.82 15.65 -9.31
CA ARG A 224 19.07 15.97 -10.72
C ARG A 224 18.66 14.79 -11.59
N LYS A 225 18.29 15.09 -12.83
CA LYS A 225 17.82 14.08 -13.80
C LYS A 225 18.84 12.96 -14.00
N ASP A 226 20.12 13.31 -14.06
CA ASP A 226 21.20 12.36 -14.37
C ASP A 226 21.68 11.56 -13.16
N ASP A 227 21.21 11.88 -11.95
CA ASP A 227 21.61 11.20 -10.71
C ASP A 227 21.03 9.78 -10.59
N VAL A 228 19.91 9.51 -11.28
CA VAL A 228 19.15 8.26 -11.14
C VAL A 228 19.00 7.60 -12.51
N GLN A 229 19.79 6.56 -12.75
CA GLN A 229 19.79 5.82 -14.02
C GLN A 229 19.06 4.47 -13.87
N LEU A 230 19.59 3.57 -13.05
CA LEU A 230 18.97 2.29 -12.71
C LEU A 230 18.42 2.35 -11.28
N LEU A 231 17.12 2.58 -11.14
CA LEU A 231 16.48 2.70 -9.84
C LEU A 231 16.15 1.31 -9.26
N ILE A 232 16.60 1.08 -8.03
CA ILE A 232 16.34 -0.15 -7.29
C ILE A 232 15.36 0.11 -6.15
N TYR A 233 14.18 -0.51 -6.25
CA TYR A 233 13.16 -0.50 -5.20
C TYR A 233 12.76 -1.93 -4.82
N ILE A 234 13.64 -2.63 -4.09
CA ILE A 234 13.44 -4.01 -3.62
C ILE A 234 13.26 -4.06 -2.10
N LEU A 235 12.07 -4.44 -1.65
CA LEU A 235 11.70 -4.53 -0.24
C LEU A 235 12.33 -5.75 0.45
N ASP A 236 12.44 -6.88 -0.25
CA ASP A 236 13.11 -8.09 0.24
C ASP A 236 14.30 -8.44 -0.66
N SER A 237 15.47 -7.87 -0.40
CA SER A 237 16.70 -8.19 -1.15
C SER A 237 17.23 -9.59 -0.77
N ASN A 238 17.75 -10.31 -1.76
CA ASN A 238 18.43 -11.59 -1.65
C ASN A 238 19.57 -11.65 -2.70
N GLU A 239 20.42 -12.67 -2.62
CA GLU A 239 21.60 -12.79 -3.50
C GLU A 239 21.22 -12.86 -4.99
N GLU A 240 20.12 -13.52 -5.34
CA GLU A 240 19.65 -13.64 -6.72
C GLU A 240 19.19 -12.30 -7.29
N LYS A 241 18.46 -11.50 -6.50
CA LYS A 241 18.04 -10.14 -6.87
C LYS A 241 19.23 -9.21 -7.03
N GLU A 242 20.24 -9.28 -6.15
CA GLU A 242 21.47 -8.50 -6.31
C GLU A 242 22.27 -8.94 -7.55
N ALA A 243 22.30 -10.25 -7.86
CA ALA A 243 22.91 -10.74 -9.09
C ALA A 243 22.19 -10.21 -10.35
N LEU A 244 20.85 -10.19 -10.34
CA LEU A 244 20.05 -9.56 -11.40
C LEU A 244 20.40 -8.08 -11.57
N ILE A 245 20.46 -7.32 -10.47
CA ILE A 245 20.82 -5.89 -10.49
C ILE A 245 22.20 -5.68 -11.14
N ASN A 246 23.20 -6.44 -10.70
CA ASN A 246 24.58 -6.32 -11.21
C ASN A 246 24.68 -6.66 -12.71
N ARG A 247 23.99 -7.71 -13.16
CA ARG A 247 23.91 -8.05 -14.58
C ARG A 247 23.21 -6.96 -15.38
N THR A 248 22.08 -6.44 -14.89
CA THR A 248 21.34 -5.34 -15.52
C THR A 248 22.20 -4.09 -15.68
N SER A 249 22.86 -3.69 -14.59
CA SER A 249 23.79 -2.57 -14.54
C SER A 249 24.86 -2.68 -15.61
N THR A 250 25.46 -3.88 -15.75
CA THR A 250 26.51 -4.16 -16.73
C THR A 250 25.98 -4.14 -18.16
N GLN A 251 24.87 -4.84 -18.43
CA GLN A 251 24.26 -4.96 -19.76
C GLN A 251 23.76 -3.61 -20.29
N LYS A 252 23.12 -2.80 -19.44
CA LYS A 252 22.58 -1.48 -19.82
C LYS A 252 23.58 -0.33 -19.62
N LYS A 253 24.72 -0.57 -18.97
CA LYS A 253 25.70 0.45 -18.58
C LYS A 253 25.09 1.56 -17.71
N LEU A 254 24.28 1.17 -16.72
CA LEU A 254 23.57 2.07 -15.81
C LEU A 254 23.97 1.83 -14.37
N SER A 255 24.25 2.90 -13.61
CA SER A 255 24.61 2.79 -12.20
C SER A 255 23.38 2.51 -11.32
N PRO A 256 23.40 1.45 -10.47
CA PRO A 256 22.33 1.18 -9.50
C PRO A 256 22.16 2.30 -8.49
N TYR A 257 20.92 2.69 -8.22
CA TYR A 257 20.55 3.72 -7.26
C TYR A 257 19.43 3.20 -6.34
N TYR A 258 19.74 3.01 -5.05
CA TYR A 258 18.82 2.43 -4.07
C TYR A 258 18.11 3.55 -3.29
N VAL A 259 16.78 3.46 -3.17
CA VAL A 259 15.97 4.47 -2.45
C VAL A 259 15.21 3.92 -1.24
N ASN A 260 15.51 2.68 -0.84
CA ASN A 260 14.80 1.99 0.23
C ASN A 260 15.35 2.32 1.61
N ALA A 261 14.45 2.68 2.52
CA ALA A 261 14.70 2.57 3.94
C ALA A 261 14.43 1.13 4.42
N LYS A 262 15.02 0.75 5.56
CA LYS A 262 14.80 -0.55 6.21
C LYS A 262 14.06 -0.40 7.55
N PRO A 263 12.85 0.18 7.58
CA PRO A 263 12.22 0.60 8.84
C PRO A 263 11.97 -0.56 9.82
N ASP A 264 11.66 -1.73 9.29
CA ASP A 264 11.29 -2.93 10.06
C ASP A 264 12.48 -3.66 10.69
N ASP A 265 13.71 -3.42 10.19
CA ASP A 265 14.91 -3.99 10.77
C ASP A 265 15.39 -3.12 11.94
N ILE A 266 14.79 -3.38 13.11
CA ILE A 266 15.08 -2.68 14.38
C ILE A 266 16.56 -2.75 14.82
N TRP A 267 17.37 -3.62 14.21
CA TRP A 267 18.78 -3.80 14.54
C TRP A 267 19.71 -2.97 13.65
N ARG A 268 19.18 -2.35 12.59
CA ARG A 268 19.92 -1.41 11.74
C ARG A 268 20.08 -0.05 12.43
N PRO A 269 21.16 0.69 12.10
CA PRO A 269 21.29 2.09 12.50
C PRO A 269 20.04 2.89 12.12
N ILE A 270 19.62 3.82 12.99
CA ILE A 270 18.43 4.64 12.74
C ILE A 270 18.49 5.37 11.40
N THR A 271 19.68 5.77 10.95
CA THR A 271 19.93 6.44 9.67
C THR A 271 19.53 5.62 8.45
N GLU A 272 19.65 4.29 8.49
CA GLU A 272 19.21 3.38 7.41
C GLU A 272 17.69 3.09 7.46
N ARG A 273 17.02 3.54 8.52
CA ARG A 273 15.60 3.26 8.79
C ARG A 273 14.71 4.47 8.54
N ILE A 274 15.28 5.64 8.28
CA ILE A 274 14.55 6.86 7.96
C ILE A 274 14.00 6.76 6.54
N GLN A 275 12.68 6.89 6.41
CA GLN A 275 12.04 6.99 5.11
C GLN A 275 12.49 8.28 4.42
N PRO A 276 12.94 8.24 3.16
CA PRO A 276 13.28 9.46 2.45
C PRO A 276 12.03 10.35 2.26
N PRO A 277 12.21 11.64 1.88
CA PRO A 277 11.09 12.48 1.46
C PRO A 277 10.29 11.85 0.32
N VAL A 278 8.97 12.04 0.34
CA VAL A 278 8.07 11.50 -0.70
C VAL A 278 8.36 12.15 -2.04
N GLU A 279 8.70 13.43 -2.03
CA GLU A 279 9.06 14.22 -3.20
C GLU A 279 10.35 13.68 -3.83
N PHE A 280 11.33 13.31 -2.99
CA PHE A 280 12.55 12.63 -3.43
C PHE A 280 12.23 11.27 -4.05
N TRP A 281 11.41 10.46 -3.38
CA TRP A 281 11.03 9.14 -3.87
C TRP A 281 10.36 9.22 -5.26
N LEU A 282 9.36 10.09 -5.42
CA LEU A 282 8.70 10.32 -6.71
C LEU A 282 9.68 10.81 -7.78
N LYS A 283 10.57 11.74 -7.43
CA LYS A 283 11.56 12.29 -8.36
C LYS A 283 12.54 11.22 -8.86
N CYS A 284 12.96 10.29 -8.00
CA CYS A 284 13.79 9.16 -8.41
C CYS A 284 13.09 8.28 -9.45
N PHE A 285 11.82 7.96 -9.26
CA PHE A 285 11.04 7.21 -10.27
C PHE A 285 10.91 7.98 -11.58
N MET A 286 10.67 9.30 -11.53
CA MET A 286 10.58 10.14 -12.74
C MET A 286 11.89 10.31 -13.49
N ASN A 287 13.03 10.27 -12.80
CA ASN A 287 14.34 10.43 -13.41
C ASN A 287 14.91 9.11 -13.95
N ALA A 288 14.51 7.98 -13.38
CA ALA A 288 14.98 6.65 -13.76
C ALA A 288 14.85 6.39 -15.27
N GLN A 289 15.87 5.73 -15.82
CA GLN A 289 15.85 5.16 -17.18
C GLN A 289 15.34 3.73 -17.16
N PHE A 290 15.69 2.97 -16.12
CA PHE A 290 15.21 1.61 -15.91
C PHE A 290 14.97 1.35 -14.42
N ILE A 291 13.96 0.55 -14.09
CA ILE A 291 13.57 0.25 -12.71
C ILE A 291 13.55 -1.26 -12.46
N ILE A 292 14.12 -1.69 -11.34
CA ILE A 292 13.96 -3.06 -10.82
C ILE A 292 13.24 -2.98 -9.49
N THR A 293 12.12 -3.69 -9.35
CA THR A 293 11.32 -3.65 -8.13
C THR A 293 10.66 -4.98 -7.79
N ASP A 294 10.26 -5.17 -6.52
CA ASP A 294 9.34 -6.23 -6.07
C ASP A 294 8.09 -5.66 -5.36
N SER A 295 7.80 -4.37 -5.62
CA SER A 295 6.71 -3.63 -5.00
C SER A 295 5.61 -3.31 -6.00
N PHE A 296 4.36 -3.56 -5.59
CA PHE A 296 3.17 -3.20 -6.35
C PHE A 296 3.13 -1.70 -6.71
N HIS A 297 3.32 -0.81 -5.74
CA HIS A 297 3.21 0.63 -6.00
C HIS A 297 4.39 1.16 -6.82
N ALA A 298 5.58 0.55 -6.70
CA ALA A 298 6.69 0.88 -7.59
C ALA A 298 6.38 0.49 -9.04
N CYS A 299 5.73 -0.65 -9.27
CA CYS A 299 5.22 -1.02 -10.60
C CYS A 299 4.21 0.02 -11.11
N VAL A 300 3.22 0.40 -10.28
CA VAL A 300 2.24 1.45 -10.64
C VAL A 300 2.91 2.77 -11.02
N PHE A 301 3.86 3.26 -10.23
CA PHE A 301 4.58 4.51 -10.53
C PHE A 301 5.53 4.39 -11.72
N SER A 302 6.06 3.19 -12.01
CA SER A 302 6.82 2.94 -13.25
C SER A 302 5.93 3.11 -14.48
N ILE A 303 4.70 2.58 -14.43
CA ILE A 303 3.70 2.75 -15.49
C ILE A 303 3.29 4.22 -15.62
N LEU A 304 2.95 4.89 -14.51
CA LEU A 304 2.48 6.29 -14.52
C LEU A 304 3.53 7.28 -15.05
N PHE A 305 4.81 6.99 -14.87
CA PHE A 305 5.91 7.87 -15.33
C PHE A 305 6.59 7.39 -16.60
N HIS A 306 5.95 6.46 -17.31
CA HIS A 306 6.41 5.95 -18.60
C HIS A 306 7.84 5.39 -18.57
N LYS A 307 8.13 4.52 -17.60
CA LYS A 307 9.48 3.96 -17.38
C LYS A 307 9.62 2.57 -17.95
N GLU A 308 10.83 2.22 -18.39
CA GLU A 308 11.17 0.82 -18.61
C GLU A 308 11.46 0.16 -17.25
N PHE A 309 10.93 -1.04 -17.04
CA PHE A 309 11.07 -1.70 -15.74
C PHE A 309 10.91 -3.22 -15.82
N VAL A 310 11.32 -3.88 -14.75
CA VAL A 310 10.97 -5.26 -14.44
C VAL A 310 10.51 -5.38 -12.99
N VAL A 311 9.62 -6.34 -12.76
CA VAL A 311 9.12 -6.70 -11.44
C VAL A 311 9.61 -8.09 -11.11
N VAL A 312 10.39 -8.23 -10.04
CA VAL A 312 10.75 -9.53 -9.49
C VAL A 312 9.61 -10.01 -8.62
N GLY A 313 9.05 -11.16 -8.98
CA GLY A 313 7.97 -11.79 -8.26
C GLY A 313 8.36 -12.08 -6.82
N ASN A 314 7.44 -11.84 -5.89
CA ASN A 314 7.62 -12.15 -4.48
C ASN A 314 6.35 -12.84 -3.97
N GLN A 315 6.40 -14.17 -3.85
CA GLN A 315 5.25 -14.99 -3.46
C GLN A 315 4.70 -14.57 -2.09
N LYS A 316 5.58 -14.26 -1.13
CA LYS A 316 5.21 -13.87 0.24
C LYS A 316 4.52 -12.50 0.30
N ARG A 317 4.87 -11.61 -0.64
CA ARG A 317 4.31 -10.25 -0.73
C ARG A 317 3.12 -10.13 -1.68
N GLY A 318 2.58 -11.24 -2.19
CA GLY A 318 1.38 -11.24 -3.03
C GLY A 318 1.70 -10.96 -4.49
N LEU A 319 2.39 -11.91 -5.12
CA LEU A 319 2.74 -11.94 -6.54
C LEU A 319 1.54 -11.67 -7.46
N SER A 320 0.39 -12.28 -7.12
CA SER A 320 -0.85 -12.19 -7.90
C SER A 320 -1.24 -10.75 -8.21
N ARG A 321 -1.10 -9.84 -7.25
CA ARG A 321 -1.44 -8.42 -7.42
C ARG A 321 -0.64 -7.75 -8.53
N MET A 322 0.65 -8.06 -8.60
CA MET A 322 1.54 -7.50 -9.64
C MET A 322 1.25 -8.17 -10.98
N LYS A 323 1.02 -9.49 -10.98
CA LYS A 323 0.66 -10.24 -12.18
C LYS A 323 -0.64 -9.72 -12.81
N GLU A 324 -1.70 -9.53 -12.01
CA GLU A 324 -2.99 -9.02 -12.48
C GLU A 324 -2.87 -7.58 -13.02
N LEU A 325 -2.11 -6.72 -12.33
CA LEU A 325 -1.83 -5.36 -12.81
C LEU A 325 -1.13 -5.40 -14.18
N LEU A 326 -0.06 -6.20 -14.32
CA LEU A 326 0.67 -6.30 -15.58
C LEU A 326 -0.20 -6.90 -16.70
N GLN A 327 -1.05 -7.88 -16.40
CA GLN A 327 -2.03 -8.43 -17.34
C GLN A 327 -3.03 -7.38 -17.83
N ASP A 328 -3.54 -6.54 -16.94
CA ASP A 328 -4.47 -5.47 -17.31
C ASP A 328 -3.85 -4.51 -18.34
N PHE A 329 -2.53 -4.29 -18.27
CA PHE A 329 -1.78 -3.39 -19.16
C PHE A 329 -1.03 -4.10 -20.29
N ARG A 330 -1.19 -5.44 -20.43
CA ARG A 330 -0.48 -6.28 -21.42
C ARG A 330 1.05 -6.17 -21.33
N MET A 331 1.55 -6.19 -20.09
CA MET A 331 2.97 -6.05 -19.73
C MET A 331 3.48 -7.29 -18.97
N GLU A 332 2.94 -8.48 -19.26
CA GLU A 332 3.31 -9.70 -18.54
C GLU A 332 4.79 -10.07 -18.70
N ASP A 333 5.42 -9.63 -19.79
CA ASP A 333 6.86 -9.78 -20.05
C ASP A 333 7.76 -9.05 -19.02
N ARG A 334 7.20 -8.10 -18.25
CA ARG A 334 7.91 -7.40 -17.17
C ARG A 334 8.03 -8.22 -15.90
N LEU A 335 7.26 -9.29 -15.75
CA LEU A 335 7.26 -10.11 -14.54
C LEU A 335 8.33 -11.20 -14.62
N ILE A 336 9.27 -11.17 -13.68
CA ILE A 336 10.28 -12.20 -13.50
C ILE A 336 9.79 -13.12 -12.37
N ASP A 337 9.61 -14.41 -12.65
CA ASP A 337 9.38 -15.39 -11.58
C ASP A 337 10.64 -15.50 -10.72
N GLU A 338 10.49 -15.55 -9.39
CA GLU A 338 11.60 -15.69 -8.45
C GLU A 338 12.45 -16.92 -8.79
N ALA A 339 11.81 -18.02 -9.22
CA ALA A 339 12.50 -19.25 -9.63
C ALA A 339 13.35 -19.10 -10.91
N ASN A 340 13.11 -18.08 -11.72
CA ASN A 340 13.74 -17.90 -13.04
C ASN A 340 14.66 -16.66 -13.08
N ILE A 341 14.99 -16.06 -11.93
CA ILE A 341 15.83 -14.87 -11.87
C ILE A 341 17.18 -15.10 -12.54
N SER A 342 17.81 -16.27 -12.35
CA SER A 342 19.12 -16.58 -12.91
C SER A 342 19.15 -16.55 -14.43
N ASP A 343 18.05 -16.94 -15.08
CA ASP A 343 17.99 -17.19 -16.52
C ASP A 343 17.34 -16.04 -17.28
N PHE A 344 16.80 -15.06 -16.56
CA PHE A 344 16.12 -13.91 -17.15
C PHE A 344 17.11 -12.98 -17.86
N ASP A 345 16.94 -12.85 -19.17
CA ASP A 345 17.70 -11.91 -20.00
C ASP A 345 16.90 -10.64 -20.26
N ILE A 346 17.36 -9.53 -19.69
CA ILE A 346 16.74 -8.20 -19.87
C ILE A 346 16.86 -7.70 -21.31
N SER A 347 17.78 -8.24 -22.12
CA SER A 347 17.88 -7.88 -23.52
C SER A 347 16.72 -8.43 -24.36
N SER A 348 16.01 -9.44 -23.86
CA SER A 348 14.83 -10.03 -24.51
C SER A 348 13.55 -9.19 -24.37
N LEU A 349 13.56 -8.17 -23.50
CA LEU A 349 12.40 -7.31 -23.29
C LEU A 349 12.11 -6.45 -24.51
N HIS A 350 10.85 -6.42 -24.91
CA HIS A 350 10.38 -5.44 -25.88
C HIS A 350 10.35 -4.03 -25.26
N LEU A 351 10.31 -2.99 -26.06
CA LEU A 351 9.99 -1.66 -25.54
C LEU A 351 8.52 -1.60 -25.18
N ILE A 352 8.18 -0.88 -24.12
CA ILE A 352 6.80 -0.71 -23.70
C ILE A 352 6.08 0.23 -24.68
N ASP A 353 4.96 -0.23 -25.24
CA ASP A 353 4.06 0.61 -26.05
C ASP A 353 3.19 1.48 -25.12
N TYR A 354 3.73 2.63 -24.71
CA TYR A 354 3.01 3.56 -23.85
C TYR A 354 1.77 4.17 -24.49
N THR A 355 1.63 4.14 -25.83
CA THR A 355 0.41 4.61 -26.50
C THR A 355 -0.76 3.66 -26.19
N LEU A 356 -0.54 2.36 -26.26
CA LEU A 356 -1.53 1.35 -25.87
C LEU A 356 -1.82 1.41 -24.36
N VAL A 357 -0.77 1.55 -23.55
CA VAL A 357 -0.88 1.60 -22.08
C VAL A 357 -1.71 2.80 -21.64
N ASP A 358 -1.45 3.99 -22.18
CA ASP A 358 -2.20 5.19 -21.86
C ASP A 358 -3.66 5.08 -22.28
N LYS A 359 -3.95 4.42 -23.42
CA LYS A 359 -5.32 4.13 -23.83
C LYS A 359 -6.04 3.27 -22.77
N ILE A 360 -5.44 2.15 -22.38
CA ILE A 360 -5.99 1.25 -21.35
C ILE A 360 -6.18 2.02 -20.02
N LEU A 361 -5.15 2.75 -19.60
CA LEU A 361 -5.14 3.52 -18.36
C LEU A 361 -6.27 4.55 -18.33
N ASN A 362 -6.42 5.32 -19.40
CA ASN A 362 -7.46 6.35 -19.50
C ASN A 362 -8.87 5.78 -19.45
N ASP A 363 -9.12 4.66 -20.15
CA ASP A 363 -10.43 4.01 -20.13
C ASP A 363 -10.75 3.42 -18.75
N ARG A 364 -9.78 2.73 -18.12
CA ARG A 364 -9.94 2.19 -16.77
C ARG A 364 -10.05 3.28 -15.71
N ARG A 365 -9.34 4.40 -15.87
CA ARG A 365 -9.44 5.59 -15.01
C ARG A 365 -10.84 6.18 -15.08
N ARG A 366 -11.38 6.39 -16.28
CA ARG A 366 -12.75 6.88 -16.47
C ARG A 366 -13.77 5.94 -15.82
N TYR A 367 -13.64 4.63 -16.04
CA TYR A 367 -14.51 3.64 -15.40
C TYR A 367 -14.44 3.69 -13.87
N SER A 368 -13.23 3.74 -13.29
CA SER A 368 -13.03 3.72 -11.85
C SER A 368 -13.50 5.01 -11.17
N LEU A 369 -13.27 6.16 -11.80
CA LEU A 369 -13.80 7.46 -11.34
C LEU A 369 -15.32 7.50 -11.38
N ASN A 370 -15.93 7.04 -12.47
CA ASN A 370 -17.39 6.95 -12.58
C ASN A 370 -17.98 5.99 -11.54
N TRP A 371 -17.32 4.86 -11.29
CA TRP A 371 -17.73 3.92 -10.24
C TRP A 371 -17.67 4.58 -8.85
N LEU A 372 -16.59 5.28 -8.53
CA LEU A 372 -16.44 5.97 -7.24
C LEU A 372 -17.50 7.07 -7.08
N MET A 373 -17.72 7.89 -8.10
CA MET A 373 -18.74 8.94 -8.09
C MET A 373 -20.14 8.33 -7.86
N ASN A 374 -20.50 7.30 -8.63
CA ASN A 374 -21.82 6.65 -8.52
C ASN A 374 -22.01 5.92 -7.20
N SER A 375 -20.95 5.37 -6.60
CA SER A 375 -21.04 4.70 -5.31
C SER A 375 -21.30 5.66 -4.15
N LEU A 376 -20.97 6.93 -4.30
CA LEU A 376 -21.17 7.98 -3.30
C LEU A 376 -22.45 8.81 -3.52
N ASN A 377 -23.06 8.74 -4.70
CA ASN A 377 -24.38 9.32 -4.90
C ASN A 377 -25.45 8.51 -4.15
N ASP A 378 -26.45 9.20 -3.61
CA ASP A 378 -27.59 8.55 -2.99
C ASP A 378 -28.45 7.87 -4.06
N LYS A 379 -28.93 6.66 -3.80
CA LYS A 379 -29.81 5.90 -4.70
C LYS A 379 -31.26 6.43 -4.72
N ASN A 380 -31.46 7.71 -4.45
CA ASN A 380 -32.79 8.34 -4.44
C ASN A 380 -32.88 9.34 -5.60
N GLU A 381 -33.00 8.81 -6.82
CA GLU A 381 -33.91 9.30 -7.85
C GLU A 381 -34.61 8.12 -8.52
#